data_AF-A0A817THC9-F1
#
_entry.id   AF-A0A817THC9-F1
#
_cell.length_a   1.000
_cell.length_b   1.000
_cell.length_c   1.000
_cell.angle_alpha   90.00
_cell.angle_beta   90.00
_cell.angle_gamma   90.00
#
_symmetry.space_group_name_H-M   'P 1'
#
loop_
_entity.id
_entity.type
_entity.pdbx_description
1 polymer ?
#
loop_
_entity_poly.entity_id
_entity_poly.type
_entity_poly.pdbx_seq_one_letter_code
_entity_poly.pdbx_strand_id
1 'polypeptide(L)'
;MSHTSDEQQIASIELTLVDEVISSMEKSIIDSQTRERQIREKIELLQNDLKQCKDDQKLEQVLSLINEFDEKAKAINDVSDFGVVHELFEQLKQKLLLENKKFELWHIAVDMLSNHVKEYLKLKWNINNDDDYDIIHMFLNWKTILNDDENILSPNYEISSNEKMNSYCQFVWNCWMPLVQDFIFKWNPSQSIDLIDLISRWKLCLPQQIFEHIRDEFIVQKLKLEISSFDPVLSAISIKELLNPWEELFGNHIKELYQLTEPKST
;
A
#
# COMPACT_ATOMS: atom_id res chain seq x y z
N MET A 1 46.80 -74.75 49.03
CA MET A 1 45.95 -74.72 47.82
C MET A 1 44.57 -74.12 48.05
N SER A 2 44.10 -73.86 49.29
CA SER A 2 42.79 -73.21 49.51
C SER A 2 42.82 -71.67 49.45
N HIS A 3 43.91 -71.02 49.85
CA HIS A 3 44.00 -69.54 49.86
C HIS A 3 43.82 -68.87 48.48
N THR A 4 44.27 -69.51 47.40
CA THR A 4 44.14 -68.98 46.04
C THR A 4 42.70 -69.05 45.49
N SER A 5 41.86 -69.95 46.01
CA SER A 5 40.46 -70.11 45.59
C SER A 5 39.55 -69.06 46.21
N ASP A 6 39.81 -68.71 47.48
CA ASP A 6 39.05 -67.68 48.20
C ASP A 6 39.38 -66.28 47.66
N GLU A 7 40.66 -66.01 47.33
CA GLU A 7 41.07 -64.76 46.66
C GLU A 7 40.45 -64.61 45.27
N GLN A 8 40.35 -65.70 44.49
CA GLN A 8 39.68 -65.69 43.19
C GLN A 8 38.17 -65.47 43.30
N GLN A 9 37.52 -65.99 44.35
CA GLN A 9 36.11 -65.73 44.61
C GLN A 9 35.84 -64.29 45.02
N ILE A 10 36.67 -63.71 45.89
CA ILE A 10 36.55 -62.31 46.31
C ILE A 10 36.73 -61.37 45.12
N ALA A 11 37.76 -61.59 44.29
CA ALA A 11 37.98 -60.80 43.08
C ALA A 11 36.80 -60.90 42.09
N SER A 12 36.17 -62.08 41.97
CA SER A 12 35.01 -62.28 41.11
C SER A 12 33.75 -61.56 41.63
N ILE A 13 33.58 -61.48 42.95
CA ILE A 13 32.47 -60.76 43.60
C ILE A 13 32.68 -59.24 43.48
N GLU A 14 33.91 -58.76 43.67
CA GLU A 14 34.25 -57.35 43.49
C GLU A 14 34.02 -56.89 42.04
N LEU A 15 34.41 -57.70 41.05
CA LEU A 15 34.16 -57.40 39.63
C LEU A 15 32.66 -57.33 39.30
N THR A 16 31.85 -58.26 39.83
CA THR A 16 30.39 -58.25 39.58
C THR A 16 29.71 -57.06 40.24
N LEU A 17 30.13 -56.67 41.45
CA LEU A 17 29.62 -55.46 42.11
C LEU A 17 29.98 -54.20 41.34
N VAL A 18 31.20 -54.12 40.80
CA VAL A 18 31.65 -52.99 39.98
C VAL A 18 30.83 -52.90 38.69
N ASP A 19 30.61 -54.01 37.99
CA ASP A 19 29.80 -54.04 36.77
C ASP A 19 28.33 -53.65 37.03
N GLU A 20 27.75 -54.08 38.14
CA GLU A 20 26.37 -53.73 38.53
C GLU A 20 26.25 -52.23 38.87
N VAL A 21 27.25 -51.67 39.55
CA VAL A 21 27.34 -50.23 39.81
C VAL A 21 27.50 -49.44 38.51
N ILE A 22 28.39 -49.85 37.61
CA ILE A 22 28.61 -49.22 36.29
C ILE A 22 27.30 -49.24 35.49
N SER A 23 26.63 -50.40 35.41
CA SER A 23 25.38 -50.53 34.66
C SER A 23 24.26 -49.65 35.24
N SER A 24 24.21 -49.51 36.58
CA SER A 24 23.28 -48.57 37.23
C SER A 24 23.59 -47.10 36.91
N MET A 25 24.87 -46.73 36.84
CA MET A 25 25.31 -45.38 36.51
C MET A 25 25.05 -45.05 35.04
N GLU A 26 25.33 -45.98 34.12
CA GLU A 26 25.04 -45.84 32.70
C GLU A 26 23.55 -45.62 32.46
N LYS A 27 22.70 -46.43 33.12
CA LYS A 27 21.25 -46.25 33.05
C LYS A 27 20.81 -44.88 33.58
N SER A 28 21.38 -44.44 34.71
CA SER A 28 21.10 -43.11 35.27
C SER A 28 21.54 -41.98 34.33
N ILE A 29 22.69 -42.12 33.65
CA ILE A 29 23.19 -41.17 32.65
C ILE A 29 22.23 -41.09 31.46
N ILE A 30 21.79 -42.24 30.91
CA ILE A 30 20.85 -42.30 29.78
C ILE A 30 19.52 -41.66 30.18
N ASP A 31 19.00 -41.97 31.37
CA ASP A 31 17.76 -41.38 31.88
C ASP A 31 17.90 -39.86 32.07
N SER A 32 19.07 -39.39 32.51
CA SER A 32 19.38 -37.97 32.63
C SER A 32 19.45 -37.28 31.27
N GLN A 33 20.17 -37.86 30.30
CA GLN A 33 20.29 -37.33 28.94
C GLN A 33 18.94 -37.28 28.22
N THR A 34 18.10 -38.29 28.42
CA THR A 34 16.74 -38.33 27.88
C THR A 34 15.88 -37.22 28.46
N ARG A 35 15.95 -37.00 29.78
CA ARG A 35 15.27 -35.88 30.45
C ARG A 35 15.74 -34.52 29.94
N GLU A 36 17.05 -34.33 29.79
CA GLU A 36 17.59 -33.09 29.25
C GLU A 36 17.10 -32.81 27.83
N ARG A 37 17.02 -33.84 26.98
CA ARG A 37 16.49 -33.69 25.62
C ARG A 37 15.03 -33.24 25.63
N GLN A 38 14.19 -33.85 26.45
CA GLN A 38 12.78 -33.46 26.59
C GLN A 38 12.63 -32.03 27.10
N ILE A 39 13.49 -31.61 28.04
CA ILE A 39 13.51 -30.22 28.53
C ILE A 39 13.90 -29.26 27.40
N ARG A 40 14.92 -29.58 26.60
CA ARG A 40 15.34 -28.76 25.45
C ARG A 40 14.21 -28.59 24.43
N GLU A 41 13.57 -29.69 24.04
CA GLU A 41 12.43 -29.66 23.10
C GLU A 41 11.27 -28.81 23.67
N LYS A 42 10.97 -28.92 24.96
CA LYS A 42 9.93 -28.12 25.61
C LYS A 42 10.29 -26.63 25.70
N ILE A 43 11.56 -26.29 25.94
CA ILE A 43 12.04 -24.90 25.92
C ILE A 43 11.86 -24.30 24.52
N GLU A 44 12.20 -25.04 23.47
CA GLU A 44 12.06 -24.58 22.09
C GLU A 44 10.58 -24.31 21.73
N LEU A 45 9.68 -25.23 22.11
CA LEU A 45 8.23 -25.03 21.97
C LEU A 45 7.76 -23.77 22.71
N LEU A 46 8.13 -23.61 23.99
CA LEU A 46 7.75 -22.45 24.78
C LEU A 46 8.33 -21.13 24.22
N GLN A 47 9.52 -21.17 23.63
CA GLN A 47 10.12 -20.01 22.96
C GLN A 47 9.33 -19.60 21.71
N ASN A 48 8.87 -20.58 20.94
CA ASN A 48 8.00 -20.33 19.77
C ASN A 48 6.63 -19.77 20.20
N ASP A 49 6.00 -20.37 21.22
CA ASP A 49 4.74 -19.89 21.77
C ASP A 49 4.86 -18.46 22.31
N LEU A 50 5.94 -18.15 23.04
CA LEU A 50 6.22 -16.81 23.54
C LEU A 50 6.39 -15.80 22.39
N LYS A 51 7.07 -16.20 21.31
CA LYS A 51 7.24 -15.35 20.13
C LYS A 51 5.91 -15.07 19.45
N GLN A 52 5.07 -16.09 19.28
CA GLN A 52 3.73 -15.92 18.72
C GLN A 52 2.87 -15.01 19.57
N CYS A 53 2.86 -15.22 20.89
CA CYS A 53 2.06 -14.41 21.82
C CYS A 53 2.47 -12.92 21.81
N LYS A 54 3.78 -12.63 21.65
CA LYS A 54 4.27 -11.26 21.46
C LYS A 54 3.79 -10.65 20.14
N ASP A 55 3.79 -11.42 19.07
CA ASP A 55 3.32 -10.97 17.76
C ASP A 55 1.81 -10.68 17.79
N ASP A 56 1.01 -11.52 18.48
CA ASP A 56 -0.43 -11.32 18.66
C ASP A 56 -0.72 -10.02 19.45
N GLN A 57 0.00 -9.78 20.55
CA GLN A 57 -0.17 -8.57 21.35
C GLN A 57 0.13 -7.29 20.55
N LYS A 58 1.09 -7.35 19.63
CA LYS A 58 1.42 -6.22 18.74
C LYS A 58 0.32 -5.99 17.72
N LEU A 59 -0.18 -7.07 17.11
CA LEU A 59 -1.28 -6.99 16.16
C LEU A 59 -2.55 -6.40 16.82
N GLU A 60 -2.86 -6.78 18.05
CA GLU A 60 -3.98 -6.19 18.82
C GLU A 60 -3.83 -4.67 19.01
N GLN A 61 -2.60 -4.19 19.28
CA GLN A 61 -2.34 -2.75 19.40
C GLN A 61 -2.52 -2.02 18.06
N VAL A 62 -2.09 -2.62 16.96
CA VAL A 62 -2.29 -2.07 15.62
C VAL A 62 -3.78 -2.06 15.26
N LEU A 63 -4.50 -3.14 15.53
CA LEU A 63 -5.96 -3.22 15.30
C LEU A 63 -6.71 -2.18 16.13
N SER A 64 -6.32 -1.96 17.39
CA SER A 64 -6.90 -0.91 18.22
C SER A 64 -6.72 0.49 17.61
N LEU A 65 -5.54 0.78 17.06
CA LEU A 65 -5.28 2.05 16.38
C LEU A 65 -6.05 2.18 15.07
N ILE A 66 -6.14 1.10 14.30
CA ILE A 66 -6.94 1.07 13.06
C ILE A 66 -8.41 1.33 13.38
N ASN A 67 -8.97 0.73 14.43
CA ASN A 67 -10.35 0.97 14.84
C ASN A 67 -10.55 2.41 15.31
N GLU A 68 -9.61 2.97 16.08
CA GLU A 68 -9.69 4.37 16.49
C GLU A 68 -9.61 5.32 15.28
N PHE A 69 -8.72 5.03 14.34
CA PHE A 69 -8.61 5.75 13.08
C PHE A 69 -9.91 5.68 12.27
N ASP A 70 -10.49 4.48 12.11
CA ASP A 70 -11.72 4.23 11.35
C ASP A 70 -12.90 5.00 11.95
N GLU A 71 -13.07 4.96 13.28
CA GLU A 71 -14.14 5.68 13.97
C GLU A 71 -13.98 7.20 13.84
N LYS A 72 -12.75 7.74 13.99
CA LYS A 72 -12.52 9.18 13.79
C LYS A 72 -12.64 9.60 12.34
N ALA A 73 -12.22 8.76 11.39
CA ALA A 73 -12.34 9.04 9.97
C ALA A 73 -13.81 9.07 9.50
N LYS A 74 -14.69 8.23 10.06
CA LYS A 74 -16.14 8.30 9.83
C LYS A 74 -16.79 9.55 10.41
N ALA A 75 -16.24 10.09 11.49
CA ALA A 75 -16.78 11.25 12.19
C ALA A 75 -16.44 12.59 11.52
N ILE A 76 -15.58 12.59 10.49
CA ILE A 76 -15.18 13.78 9.75
C ILE A 76 -16.41 14.44 9.11
N ASN A 77 -16.60 15.72 9.41
CA ASN A 77 -17.60 16.55 8.75
C ASN A 77 -17.00 17.74 8.00
N ASP A 78 -15.80 18.18 8.40
CA ASP A 78 -15.10 19.32 7.82
C ASP A 78 -13.61 19.02 7.58
N VAL A 79 -12.96 19.84 6.73
CA VAL A 79 -11.53 19.71 6.41
C VAL A 79 -10.67 19.84 7.66
N SER A 80 -11.08 20.66 8.64
CA SER A 80 -10.35 20.82 9.90
C SER A 80 -10.28 19.54 10.74
N ASP A 81 -11.24 18.63 10.60
CA ASP A 81 -11.30 17.38 11.36
C ASP A 81 -10.20 16.40 10.92
N PHE A 82 -9.69 16.57 9.69
CA PHE A 82 -8.60 15.75 9.16
C PHE A 82 -7.28 15.92 9.92
N GLY A 83 -7.10 17.01 10.68
CA GLY A 83 -5.89 17.18 11.50
C GLY A 83 -5.72 16.05 12.53
N VAL A 84 -6.80 15.66 13.21
CA VAL A 84 -6.78 14.56 14.19
C VAL A 84 -6.54 13.21 13.51
N VAL A 85 -7.13 13.02 12.33
CA VAL A 85 -6.99 11.80 11.53
C VAL A 85 -5.57 11.68 10.96
N HIS A 86 -4.96 12.79 10.59
CA HIS A 86 -3.56 12.88 10.17
C HIS A 86 -2.61 12.45 11.28
N GLU A 87 -2.77 12.98 12.50
CA GLU A 87 -1.95 12.58 13.66
C GLU A 87 -2.07 11.09 13.98
N LEU A 88 -3.30 10.55 13.97
CA LEU A 88 -3.51 9.11 14.18
C LEU A 88 -2.88 8.27 13.08
N PHE A 89 -2.99 8.70 11.82
CA PHE A 89 -2.41 7.99 10.69
C PHE A 89 -0.88 8.01 10.72
N GLU A 90 -0.25 9.10 11.18
CA GLU A 90 1.20 9.12 11.42
C GLU A 90 1.63 8.17 12.54
N GLN A 91 0.88 8.11 13.64
CA GLN A 91 1.14 7.14 14.70
C GLN A 91 1.00 5.70 14.19
N LEU A 92 -0.03 5.45 13.37
CA LEU A 92 -0.24 4.17 12.71
C LEU A 92 0.94 3.86 11.77
N LYS A 93 1.39 4.82 10.95
CA LYS A 93 2.56 4.70 10.09
C LYS A 93 3.81 4.30 10.89
N GLN A 94 4.11 5.00 11.98
CA GLN A 94 5.29 4.72 12.81
C GLN A 94 5.27 3.30 13.39
N LYS A 95 4.11 2.84 13.88
CA LYS A 95 3.97 1.46 14.38
C LYS A 95 4.02 0.43 13.26
N LEU A 96 3.40 0.72 12.13
CA LEU A 96 3.39 -0.16 10.96
C LEU A 96 4.76 -0.29 10.31
N LEU A 97 5.56 0.77 10.19
CA LEU A 97 6.90 0.73 9.60
C LEU A 97 7.84 -0.28 10.30
N LEU A 98 7.65 -0.48 11.61
CA LEU A 98 8.41 -1.47 12.39
C LEU A 98 8.00 -2.92 12.08
N GLU A 99 6.78 -3.13 11.58
CA GLU A 99 6.14 -4.45 11.45
C GLU A 99 5.72 -4.81 10.01
N ASN A 100 5.83 -3.86 9.07
CA ASN A 100 5.29 -3.93 7.72
C ASN A 100 5.89 -5.07 6.89
N LYS A 101 7.11 -5.51 7.21
CA LYS A 101 7.76 -6.66 6.55
C LYS A 101 7.01 -7.98 6.76
N LYS A 102 6.13 -8.07 7.78
CA LYS A 102 5.46 -9.31 8.14
C LYS A 102 3.97 -9.34 7.76
N PHE A 103 3.29 -8.20 7.79
CA PHE A 103 1.82 -8.15 7.68
C PHE A 103 1.28 -7.27 6.56
N GLU A 104 2.14 -6.53 5.86
CA GLU A 104 1.77 -5.65 4.73
C GLU A 104 0.67 -4.63 5.02
N LEU A 105 0.30 -4.37 6.28
CA LEU A 105 -0.91 -3.62 6.68
C LEU A 105 -0.97 -2.18 6.18
N TRP A 106 0.15 -1.64 5.68
CA TRP A 106 0.21 -0.31 5.12
C TRP A 106 -0.77 -0.08 3.96
N HIS A 107 -0.89 -1.02 3.02
CA HIS A 107 -1.82 -0.85 1.89
C HIS A 107 -3.28 -0.79 2.38
N ILE A 108 -3.62 -1.59 3.38
CA ILE A 108 -4.95 -1.60 4.00
C ILE A 108 -5.24 -0.23 4.62
N ALA A 109 -4.28 0.34 5.35
CA ALA A 109 -4.43 1.66 5.95
C ALA A 109 -4.65 2.75 4.89
N VAL A 110 -3.89 2.72 3.79
CA VAL A 110 -4.05 3.66 2.66
C VAL A 110 -5.42 3.48 2.00
N ASP A 111 -5.89 2.25 1.78
CA ASP A 111 -7.20 1.98 1.20
C ASP A 111 -8.35 2.45 2.10
N MET A 112 -8.25 2.22 3.40
CA MET A 112 -9.21 2.73 4.38
C MET A 112 -9.26 4.26 4.34
N LEU A 113 -8.11 4.93 4.41
CA LEU A 113 -8.03 6.40 4.29
C LEU A 113 -8.66 6.89 2.98
N SER A 114 -8.33 6.24 1.87
CA SER A 114 -8.84 6.57 0.55
C SER A 114 -10.37 6.50 0.51
N ASN A 115 -10.96 5.45 1.10
CA ASN A 115 -12.41 5.29 1.14
C ASN A 115 -13.08 6.41 1.95
N HIS A 116 -12.54 6.78 3.11
CA HIS A 116 -13.11 7.88 3.92
C HIS A 116 -13.02 9.22 3.20
N VAL A 117 -11.86 9.54 2.62
CA VAL A 117 -11.70 10.77 1.84
C VAL A 117 -12.63 10.77 0.63
N LYS A 118 -12.81 9.65 -0.05
CA LYS A 118 -13.75 9.51 -1.17
C LYS A 118 -15.18 9.85 -0.77
N GLU A 119 -15.66 9.29 0.34
CA GLU A 119 -17.02 9.56 0.83
C GLU A 119 -17.17 11.02 1.27
N TYR A 120 -16.15 11.60 1.91
CA TYR A 120 -16.12 13.03 2.20
C TYR A 120 -16.23 13.89 0.94
N LEU A 121 -15.41 13.61 -0.08
CA LEU A 121 -15.43 14.32 -1.36
C LEU A 121 -16.79 14.22 -2.05
N LYS A 122 -17.42 13.04 -2.09
CA LYS A 122 -18.76 12.88 -2.67
C LYS A 122 -19.81 13.77 -2.02
N LEU A 123 -19.70 14.02 -0.72
CA LEU A 123 -20.67 14.79 0.04
C LEU A 123 -20.39 16.30 0.00
N LYS A 124 -19.12 16.70 -0.02
CA LYS A 124 -18.69 18.09 0.22
C LYS A 124 -18.03 18.76 -0.97
N TRP A 125 -17.44 17.99 -1.87
CA TRP A 125 -16.73 18.53 -3.03
C TRP A 125 -17.63 18.58 -4.26
N ASN A 126 -17.66 19.75 -4.89
CA ASN A 126 -18.29 19.93 -6.19
C ASN A 126 -17.22 20.34 -7.20
N ILE A 127 -16.98 19.49 -8.19
CA ILE A 127 -15.95 19.66 -9.23
C ILE A 127 -16.08 20.99 -9.98
N ASN A 128 -17.32 21.48 -10.14
CA ASN A 128 -17.63 22.72 -10.86
C ASN A 128 -17.47 23.98 -9.99
N ASN A 129 -17.12 23.84 -8.71
CA ASN A 129 -16.86 24.98 -7.83
C ASN A 129 -15.39 25.40 -7.94
N ASP A 130 -15.13 26.70 -7.85
CA ASP A 130 -13.78 27.26 -7.91
C ASP A 130 -13.05 27.21 -6.56
N ASP A 131 -13.80 27.01 -5.47
CA ASP A 131 -13.26 26.98 -4.10
C ASP A 131 -12.83 25.58 -3.66
N ASP A 132 -11.73 25.10 -4.25
CA ASP A 132 -11.10 23.81 -3.93
C ASP A 132 -9.91 23.96 -2.97
N TYR A 133 -9.66 25.16 -2.45
CA TYR A 133 -8.43 25.51 -1.73
C TYR A 133 -8.19 24.59 -0.51
N ASP A 134 -9.17 24.47 0.38
CA ASP A 134 -9.03 23.66 1.60
C ASP A 134 -8.83 22.18 1.29
N ILE A 135 -9.51 21.66 0.27
CA ILE A 135 -9.40 20.28 -0.17
C ILE A 135 -8.02 20.03 -0.78
N ILE A 136 -7.54 20.93 -1.65
CA ILE A 136 -6.20 20.84 -2.23
C ILE A 136 -5.14 20.86 -1.12
N HIS A 137 -5.30 21.73 -0.11
CA HIS A 137 -4.40 21.77 1.05
C HIS A 137 -4.42 20.47 1.85
N MET A 138 -5.59 19.87 2.06
CA MET A 138 -5.70 18.53 2.67
C MET A 138 -4.93 17.48 1.86
N PHE A 139 -5.05 17.46 0.53
CA PHE A 139 -4.31 16.54 -0.34
C PHE A 139 -2.80 16.76 -0.26
N LEU A 140 -2.35 18.02 -0.19
CA LEU A 140 -0.93 18.34 -0.03
C LEU A 140 -0.37 17.86 1.31
N ASN A 141 -1.15 17.93 2.39
CA ASN A 141 -0.75 17.36 3.68
C ASN A 141 -0.63 15.83 3.59
N TRP A 142 -1.62 15.15 2.98
CA TRP A 142 -1.54 13.72 2.74
C TRP A 142 -0.37 13.33 1.83
N LYS A 143 -0.02 14.18 0.86
CA LYS A 143 1.17 14.02 0.03
C LYS A 143 2.43 13.96 0.88
N THR A 144 2.56 14.80 1.91
CA THR A 144 3.74 14.77 2.79
C THR A 144 3.86 13.46 3.58
N ILE A 145 2.76 12.89 4.08
CA ILE A 145 2.82 11.60 4.81
C ILE A 145 3.09 10.43 3.86
N LEU A 146 2.44 10.42 2.69
CA LEU A 146 2.37 9.25 1.81
C LEU A 146 3.48 9.20 0.76
N ASN A 147 4.14 10.32 0.42
CA ASN A 147 5.25 10.32 -0.54
C ASN A 147 6.59 9.83 0.02
N ASP A 148 6.77 9.78 1.35
CA ASP A 148 8.02 9.33 1.97
C ASP A 148 8.32 7.83 1.77
N ASP A 149 7.39 7.09 1.15
CA ASP A 149 7.41 5.64 1.08
C ASP A 149 7.85 5.09 -0.29
N GLU A 150 8.97 5.57 -0.85
CA GLU A 150 9.62 4.92 -2.01
C GLU A 150 9.92 3.42 -1.76
N ASN A 151 9.97 3.01 -0.48
CA ASN A 151 10.24 1.64 -0.04
C ASN A 151 9.00 0.77 0.20
N ILE A 152 7.77 1.31 0.09
CA ILE A 152 6.53 0.56 0.28
C ILE A 152 5.70 0.65 -0.99
N LEU A 153 6.18 -0.03 -2.03
CA LEU A 153 5.44 -0.16 -3.28
C LEU A 153 4.25 -1.11 -3.06
N SER A 154 3.06 -0.66 -3.45
CA SER A 154 1.87 -1.51 -3.45
C SER A 154 2.04 -2.60 -4.52
N PRO A 155 2.00 -3.89 -4.16
CA PRO A 155 2.17 -4.97 -5.14
C PRO A 155 0.94 -5.14 -6.05
N ASN A 156 -0.20 -4.55 -5.71
CA ASN A 156 -1.50 -4.89 -6.29
C ASN A 156 -2.11 -3.80 -7.20
N TYR A 157 -1.48 -2.63 -7.33
CA TYR A 157 -2.01 -1.52 -8.12
C TYR A 157 -1.02 -1.13 -9.23
N GLU A 158 -1.31 -1.62 -10.42
CA GLU A 158 -0.66 -1.27 -11.69
C GLU A 158 -1.55 -0.28 -12.45
N ILE A 159 -1.07 0.94 -12.73
CA ILE A 159 -1.76 1.88 -13.63
C ILE A 159 -1.51 1.48 -15.09
N SER A 160 -0.34 0.92 -15.35
CA SER A 160 0.11 0.36 -16.61
C SER A 160 0.98 -0.86 -16.33
N SER A 161 1.20 -1.70 -17.34
CA SER A 161 1.84 -3.02 -17.24
C SER A 161 3.30 -3.04 -16.72
N ASN A 162 3.86 -1.92 -16.23
CA ASN A 162 5.22 -1.85 -15.68
C ASN A 162 5.42 -0.84 -14.53
N GLU A 163 4.39 -0.14 -14.03
CA GLU A 163 4.57 0.88 -12.99
C GLU A 163 3.75 0.59 -11.73
N LYS A 164 4.45 0.24 -10.65
CA LYS A 164 3.87 0.11 -9.31
C LYS A 164 3.54 1.48 -8.76
N MET A 165 2.31 1.67 -8.30
CA MET A 165 1.90 2.91 -7.63
C MET A 165 2.58 3.03 -6.26
N ASN A 166 3.10 4.22 -5.96
CA ASN A 166 3.43 4.59 -4.59
C ASN A 166 2.14 4.86 -3.79
N SER A 167 2.26 4.91 -2.46
CA SER A 167 1.12 5.04 -1.54
C SER A 167 0.27 6.28 -1.80
N TYR A 168 0.91 7.42 -2.10
CA TYR A 168 0.18 8.65 -2.42
C TYR A 168 -0.55 8.56 -3.76
N CYS A 169 0.06 7.94 -4.76
CA CYS A 169 -0.56 7.71 -6.06
C CYS A 169 -1.79 6.80 -5.93
N GLN A 170 -1.67 5.71 -5.17
CA GLN A 170 -2.79 4.82 -4.83
C GLN A 170 -3.91 5.59 -4.11
N PHE A 171 -3.57 6.44 -3.15
CA PHE A 171 -4.54 7.27 -2.45
C PHE A 171 -5.34 8.16 -3.40
N VAL A 172 -4.65 8.95 -4.23
CA VAL A 172 -5.30 9.86 -5.21
C VAL A 172 -6.15 9.07 -6.21
N TRP A 173 -5.65 7.93 -6.67
CA TRP A 173 -6.40 7.05 -7.58
C TRP A 173 -7.68 6.49 -6.97
N ASN A 174 -7.66 6.12 -5.69
CA ASN A 174 -8.81 5.50 -5.06
C ASN A 174 -9.90 6.51 -4.66
N CYS A 175 -9.50 7.73 -4.24
CA CYS A 175 -10.43 8.72 -3.70
C CYS A 175 -10.85 9.80 -4.71
N TRP A 176 -9.92 10.34 -5.49
CA TRP A 176 -10.14 11.50 -6.36
C TRP A 176 -10.49 11.07 -7.79
N MET A 177 -9.72 10.15 -8.36
CA MET A 177 -9.86 9.73 -9.76
C MET A 177 -11.28 9.26 -10.13
N PRO A 178 -12.00 8.47 -9.32
CA PRO A 178 -13.33 7.98 -9.70
C PRO A 178 -14.35 9.11 -9.84
N LEU A 179 -14.20 10.19 -9.06
CA LEU A 179 -15.09 11.36 -9.13
C LEU A 179 -14.80 12.20 -10.38
N VAL A 180 -13.52 12.38 -10.70
CA VAL A 180 -13.09 13.16 -11.86
C VAL A 180 -13.28 12.39 -13.16
N GLN A 181 -13.13 11.07 -13.15
CA GLN A 181 -13.38 10.22 -14.30
C GLN A 181 -14.82 10.39 -14.82
N ASP A 182 -15.81 10.44 -13.93
CA ASP A 182 -17.20 10.70 -14.30
C ASP A 182 -17.39 12.06 -14.96
N PHE A 183 -16.64 13.08 -14.51
CA PHE A 183 -16.63 14.41 -15.11
C PHE A 183 -15.98 14.39 -16.51
N ILE A 184 -14.82 13.74 -16.65
CA ILE A 184 -14.10 13.58 -17.93
C ILE A 184 -14.94 12.82 -18.97
N PHE A 185 -15.68 11.80 -18.54
CA PHE A 185 -16.54 11.06 -19.45
C PHE A 185 -17.68 11.93 -20.03
N LYS A 186 -18.25 12.82 -19.21
CA LYS A 186 -19.32 13.75 -19.63
C LYS A 186 -18.83 14.99 -20.37
N TRP A 187 -17.55 15.34 -20.20
CA TRP A 187 -16.93 16.51 -20.79
C TRP A 187 -17.06 16.55 -22.33
N ASN A 188 -17.32 17.72 -22.92
CA ASN A 188 -17.36 17.88 -24.37
C ASN A 188 -16.01 18.41 -24.88
N PRO A 189 -15.34 17.74 -25.84
CA PRO A 189 -14.10 18.23 -26.46
C PRO A 189 -14.13 19.69 -26.92
N SER A 190 -15.29 20.16 -27.38
CA SER A 190 -15.51 21.54 -27.83
C SER A 190 -15.59 22.57 -26.69
N GLN A 191 -15.73 22.13 -25.45
CA GLN A 191 -15.81 22.95 -24.22
C GLN A 191 -14.69 22.53 -23.27
N SER A 192 -13.44 22.74 -23.66
CA SER A 192 -12.23 22.25 -22.96
C SER A 192 -11.89 23.01 -21.67
N ILE A 193 -12.38 24.24 -21.50
CA ILE A 193 -11.99 25.17 -20.44
C ILE A 193 -12.21 24.55 -19.05
N ASP A 194 -13.41 24.04 -18.76
CA ASP A 194 -13.74 23.53 -17.42
C ASP A 194 -12.81 22.38 -16.97
N LEU A 195 -12.45 21.49 -17.90
CA LEU A 195 -11.54 20.37 -17.62
C LEU A 195 -10.09 20.83 -17.49
N ILE A 196 -9.67 21.79 -18.31
CA ILE A 196 -8.33 22.40 -18.21
C ILE A 196 -8.17 23.12 -16.88
N ASP A 197 -9.18 23.88 -16.45
CA ASP A 197 -9.16 24.61 -15.19
C ASP A 197 -9.13 23.64 -14.01
N LEU A 198 -9.93 22.57 -14.03
CA LEU A 198 -9.88 21.51 -13.03
C LEU A 198 -8.49 20.90 -12.91
N ILE A 199 -7.90 20.45 -14.02
CA ILE A 199 -6.57 19.83 -14.02
C ILE A 199 -5.50 20.84 -13.57
N SER A 200 -5.62 22.10 -13.96
CA SER A 200 -4.68 23.16 -13.60
C SER A 200 -4.72 23.49 -12.11
N ARG A 201 -5.92 23.57 -11.51
CA ARG A 201 -6.10 23.78 -10.07
C ARG A 201 -5.48 22.64 -9.25
N TRP A 202 -5.62 21.40 -9.74
CA TRP A 202 -5.12 20.21 -9.05
C TRP A 202 -3.68 19.82 -9.39
N LYS A 203 -3.00 20.56 -10.28
CA LYS A 203 -1.67 20.22 -10.81
C LYS A 203 -0.60 20.00 -9.73
N LEU A 204 -0.64 20.74 -8.62
CA LEU A 204 0.36 20.63 -7.55
C LEU A 204 0.19 19.36 -6.69
N CYS A 205 -1.05 18.89 -6.54
CA CYS A 205 -1.38 17.70 -5.77
C CYS A 205 -1.39 16.43 -6.61
N LEU A 206 -1.59 16.48 -7.92
CA LEU A 206 -1.64 15.28 -8.76
C LEU A 206 -0.26 14.60 -8.89
N PRO A 207 -0.17 13.28 -8.63
CA PRO A 207 0.98 12.48 -9.03
C PRO A 207 1.14 12.48 -10.55
N GLN A 208 2.39 12.43 -11.03
CA GLN A 208 2.70 12.45 -12.46
C GLN A 208 2.00 11.30 -13.20
N GLN A 209 1.96 10.11 -12.62
CA GLN A 209 1.35 8.93 -13.23
C GLN A 209 -0.17 9.10 -13.44
N ILE A 210 -0.85 9.77 -12.51
CA ILE A 210 -2.28 10.08 -12.64
C ILE A 210 -2.50 11.08 -13.77
N PHE A 211 -1.65 12.11 -13.83
CA PHE A 211 -1.71 13.13 -14.88
C PHE A 211 -1.47 12.53 -16.28
N GLU A 212 -0.51 11.62 -16.40
CA GLU A 212 -0.22 10.88 -17.64
C GLU A 212 -1.39 9.95 -18.03
N HIS A 213 -1.96 9.24 -17.06
CA HIS A 213 -3.14 8.41 -17.31
C HIS A 213 -4.34 9.24 -17.81
N ILE A 214 -4.62 10.39 -17.18
CA ILE A 214 -5.68 11.31 -17.63
C ILE A 214 -5.45 11.75 -19.08
N ARG A 215 -4.22 12.12 -19.40
CA ARG A 215 -3.82 12.54 -20.75
C ARG A 215 -4.06 11.42 -21.76
N ASP A 216 -3.46 10.26 -21.54
CA ASP A 216 -3.30 9.23 -22.57
C ASP A 216 -4.55 8.38 -22.76
N GLU A 217 -5.23 8.03 -21.67
CA GLU A 217 -6.37 7.12 -21.70
C GLU A 217 -7.70 7.84 -21.90
N PHE A 218 -7.81 9.12 -21.50
CA PHE A 218 -9.05 9.87 -21.67
C PHE A 218 -8.96 10.98 -22.69
N ILE A 219 -8.12 11.98 -22.46
CA ILE A 219 -8.16 13.22 -23.25
C ILE A 219 -7.71 12.94 -24.68
N VAL A 220 -6.56 12.30 -24.86
CA VAL A 220 -6.02 11.96 -26.19
C VAL A 220 -6.96 11.03 -26.94
N GLN A 221 -7.54 10.01 -26.29
CA GLN A 221 -8.48 9.10 -26.96
C GLN A 221 -9.75 9.84 -27.42
N LYS A 222 -10.31 10.72 -26.58
CA LYS A 222 -11.51 11.47 -26.93
C LYS A 222 -11.25 12.47 -28.06
N LEU A 223 -10.11 13.15 -28.04
CA LEU A 223 -9.68 14.04 -29.12
C LEU A 223 -9.46 13.29 -30.43
N LYS A 224 -8.83 12.10 -30.40
CA LYS A 224 -8.67 11.24 -31.58
C LYS A 224 -10.02 10.87 -32.21
N LEU A 225 -11.00 10.50 -31.37
CA LEU A 225 -12.35 10.19 -31.83
C LEU A 225 -13.01 11.41 -32.48
N GLU A 226 -12.98 12.57 -31.81
CA GLU A 226 -13.57 13.81 -32.31
C GLU A 226 -12.96 14.25 -33.66
N ILE A 227 -11.63 14.15 -33.78
CA ILE A 227 -10.90 14.42 -35.02
C ILE A 227 -11.30 13.44 -36.12
N SER A 228 -11.47 12.15 -35.80
CA SER A 228 -11.83 11.12 -36.78
C SER A 228 -13.26 11.30 -37.30
N SER A 229 -14.16 11.84 -36.47
CA SER A 229 -15.55 12.16 -36.83
C SER A 229 -15.74 13.60 -37.30
N PHE A 230 -14.66 14.37 -37.45
CA PHE A 230 -14.73 15.78 -37.79
C PHE A 230 -15.34 16.00 -39.18
N ASP A 231 -16.35 16.86 -39.25
CA ASP A 231 -16.96 17.31 -40.50
C ASP A 231 -16.76 18.83 -40.63
N PRO A 232 -15.97 19.30 -41.60
CA PRO A 232 -15.70 20.73 -41.80
C PRO A 232 -16.95 21.60 -41.98
N VAL A 233 -18.09 21.01 -42.37
CA VAL A 233 -19.34 21.73 -42.64
C VAL A 233 -20.28 21.72 -41.42
N LEU A 234 -20.25 20.66 -40.60
CA LEU A 234 -21.17 20.48 -39.47
C LEU A 234 -20.54 20.79 -38.10
N SER A 235 -19.22 20.75 -37.99
CA SER A 235 -18.50 20.98 -36.74
C SER A 235 -18.49 22.47 -36.36
N ALA A 236 -18.75 22.77 -35.08
CA ALA A 236 -18.86 24.14 -34.56
C ALA A 236 -17.52 24.85 -34.35
N ILE A 237 -16.42 24.10 -34.23
CA ILE A 237 -15.06 24.62 -34.04
C ILE A 237 -14.09 23.91 -34.99
N SER A 238 -13.00 24.56 -35.35
CA SER A 238 -11.95 23.93 -36.17
C SER A 238 -11.11 22.95 -35.35
N ILE A 239 -10.45 21.99 -36.02
CA ILE A 239 -9.50 21.05 -35.39
C ILE A 239 -8.40 21.81 -34.62
N LYS A 240 -7.93 22.93 -35.15
CA LYS A 240 -6.90 23.74 -34.49
C LYS A 240 -7.42 24.37 -33.19
N GLU A 241 -8.64 24.90 -33.20
CA GLU A 241 -9.29 25.44 -31.99
C GLU A 241 -9.59 24.36 -30.96
N LEU A 242 -9.89 23.13 -31.41
CA LEU A 242 -10.08 21.97 -30.56
C LEU A 242 -8.79 21.56 -29.83
N LEU A 243 -7.64 21.62 -30.52
CA LEU A 243 -6.35 21.14 -30.02
C LEU A 243 -5.53 22.19 -29.25
N ASN A 244 -5.59 23.47 -29.64
CA ASN A 244 -4.80 24.55 -29.03
C ASN A 244 -4.86 24.57 -27.49
N PRO A 245 -6.03 24.44 -26.82
CA PRO A 245 -6.11 24.54 -25.36
C PRO A 245 -5.30 23.45 -24.64
N TRP A 246 -5.08 22.31 -25.30
CA TRP A 246 -4.35 21.18 -24.75
C TRP A 246 -2.84 21.26 -24.98
N GLU A 247 -2.37 22.12 -25.88
CA GLU A 247 -0.95 22.30 -26.15
C GLU A 247 -0.18 22.77 -24.92
N GLU A 248 -0.77 23.65 -24.12
CA GLU A 248 -0.15 24.19 -22.89
C GLU A 248 0.03 23.11 -21.81
N LEU A 249 -0.84 22.08 -21.79
CA LEU A 249 -0.80 21.01 -20.79
C LEU A 249 0.01 19.80 -21.26
N PHE A 250 -0.09 19.41 -22.54
CA PHE A 250 0.41 18.12 -23.03
C PHE A 250 1.42 18.21 -24.19
N GLY A 251 1.63 19.42 -24.74
CA GLY A 251 2.69 19.75 -25.68
C GLY A 251 2.89 18.73 -26.80
N ASN A 252 3.93 17.90 -26.68
CA ASN A 252 4.37 16.98 -27.73
C ASN A 252 3.32 15.92 -28.12
N HIS A 253 2.46 15.49 -27.19
CA HIS A 253 1.42 14.49 -27.49
C HIS A 253 0.33 15.06 -28.41
N ILE A 254 0.05 16.36 -28.30
CA ILE A 254 -0.90 17.06 -29.17
C ILE A 254 -0.31 17.26 -30.58
N LYS A 255 1.02 17.44 -30.69
CA LYS A 255 1.70 17.52 -32.00
C LYS A 255 1.53 16.25 -32.83
N GLU A 256 1.54 15.09 -32.19
CA GLU A 256 1.27 13.81 -32.86
C GLU A 256 -0.17 13.75 -33.41
N LEU A 257 -1.13 14.37 -32.73
CA LEU A 257 -2.52 14.45 -33.21
C LEU A 257 -2.66 15.34 -34.44
N TYR A 258 -1.93 16.45 -34.52
CA TYR A 258 -1.92 17.28 -35.74
C TYR A 258 -1.43 16.49 -36.95
N GLN A 259 -0.41 15.65 -36.79
CA GLN A 259 0.12 14.82 -37.88
C GLN A 259 -0.88 13.78 -38.40
N LEU A 260 -1.84 13.36 -37.58
CA LEU A 260 -2.94 12.48 -38.00
C LEU A 260 -3.98 13.20 -38.86
N THR A 261 -4.03 14.53 -38.81
CA THR A 261 -4.98 15.37 -39.56
C THR A 261 -4.44 15.88 -40.88
N GLU A 262 -3.13 15.86 -41.07
CA GLU A 262 -2.53 16.13 -42.37
C GLU A 262 -2.77 14.93 -43.30
N PRO A 263 -3.30 15.14 -44.53
CA PRO A 263 -3.45 14.05 -45.47
C PRO A 263 -2.09 13.42 -45.70
N LYS A 264 -1.99 12.09 -45.56
CA LYS A 264 -0.78 11.34 -45.92
C LYS A 264 -0.48 11.63 -47.39
N SER A 265 0.43 12.57 -47.63
CA SER A 265 0.96 12.87 -48.96
C SER A 265 1.51 11.56 -49.53
N THR A 266 0.78 11.00 -50.49
CA THR A 266 1.21 9.87 -51.30
C THR A 266 2.11 10.37 -52.42
#